data_AF-A0A2V6VZ47-F1
#
_entry.id   AF-A0A2V6VZ47-F1
#
_cell.length_a   1.000
_cell.length_b   1.000
_cell.length_c   1.000
_cell.angle_alpha   90.00
_cell.angle_beta   90.00
_cell.angle_gamma   90.00
#
_symmetry.space_group_name_H-M   'P 1'
#
loop_
_entity.id
_entity.type
_entity.pdbx_description
1 polymer ?
#
loop_
_entity_poly.entity_id
_entity_poly.type
_entity_poly.pdbx_seq_one_letter_code
_entity_poly.pdbx_strand_id
1 'polypeptide(L)' 'MNRCLFALKSDDDFRARFLQDARAAMRELGLGDDDAAAVLRGDRDTLLARGAHPYLVFMADLRLRMAREPVTFEYF' A
#
# COMPACT_ATOMS: atom_id res chain seq x y z
N MET A 1 1.20 1.23 -10.63
CA MET A 1 0.75 0.37 -9.50
C MET A 1 1.89 -0.35 -8.75
N ASN A 2 2.66 -1.26 -9.38
CA ASN A 2 3.69 -2.06 -8.68
C ASN A 2 4.76 -1.22 -7.96
N ARG A 3 5.16 -0.08 -8.52
CA ARG A 3 6.08 0.87 -7.85
C ARG A 3 5.52 1.42 -6.54
N CYS A 4 4.21 1.72 -6.50
CA CYS A 4 3.54 2.20 -5.30
C CYS A 4 3.47 1.10 -4.23
N LEU A 5 3.13 -0.13 -4.61
CA LEU A 5 3.12 -1.27 -3.70
C LEU A 5 4.52 -1.58 -3.15
N PHE A 6 5.55 -1.43 -3.99
CA PHE A 6 6.94 -1.55 -3.57
C PHE A 6 7.35 -0.45 -2.57
N ALA A 7 6.96 0.80 -2.84
CA ALA A 7 7.21 1.92 -1.92
C ALA A 7 6.52 1.69 -0.56
N LEU A 8 5.26 1.25 -0.53
CA LEU A 8 4.57 0.88 0.72
C LEU A 8 5.30 -0.20 1.53
N LYS A 9 5.90 -1.16 0.83
CA LYS A 9 6.68 -2.24 1.45
C LYS A 9 8.02 -1.77 2.01
N SER A 10 8.74 -0.89 1.30
CA SER A 10 10.17 -0.65 1.51
C SER A 10 10.52 0.74 2.03
N ASP A 11 9.63 1.72 1.89
CA ASP A 11 9.85 3.11 2.24
C ASP A 11 8.88 3.49 3.36
N ASP A 12 9.45 3.67 4.55
CA ASP A 12 8.69 3.97 5.76
C ASP A 12 8.17 5.41 5.76
N ASP A 13 8.91 6.36 5.16
CA ASP A 13 8.48 7.75 5.01
C ASP A 13 7.35 7.88 4.00
N PHE A 14 7.43 7.14 2.89
CA PHE A 14 6.33 7.02 1.94
C PHE A 14 5.09 6.41 2.60
N ARG A 15 5.27 5.37 3.41
CA ARG A 15 4.15 4.75 4.14
C ARG A 15 3.52 5.71 5.14
N ALA A 16 4.31 6.49 5.88
CA ALA A 16 3.80 7.51 6.78
C ALA A 16 2.98 8.58 6.04
N ARG A 17 3.51 9.09 4.91
CA ARG A 17 2.79 10.04 4.04
C ARG A 17 1.51 9.43 3.46
N PHE A 18 1.56 8.17 3.04
CA PHE A 18 0.40 7.45 2.54
C PHE A 18 -0.68 7.28 3.63
N LEU A 19 -0.31 7.07 4.89
CA LEU A 19 -1.28 6.97 5.98
C LEU A 19 -1.92 8.33 6.32
N GLN A 20 -1.20 9.43 6.13
CA GLN A 20 -1.72 10.79 6.31
C GLN A 20 -2.63 11.21 5.14
N ASP A 21 -2.15 11.05 3.91
CA ASP A 21 -2.90 11.32 2.68
C ASP A 21 -2.47 10.37 1.56
N ALA A 22 -3.17 9.24 1.48
CA ALA A 22 -2.95 8.20 0.50
C ALA A 22 -3.12 8.71 -0.95
N ARG A 23 -4.05 9.64 -1.21
CA ARG A 23 -4.26 10.18 -2.57
C ARG A 23 -3.12 11.08 -2.99
N ALA A 24 -2.66 11.97 -2.12
CA ALA A 24 -1.52 12.83 -2.40
C ALA A 24 -0.26 12.00 -2.66
N ALA A 25 0.04 11.03 -1.78
CA ALA A 25 1.21 10.16 -1.92
C ALA A 25 1.18 9.33 -3.23
N MET A 26 0.02 8.83 -3.63
CA MET A 26 -0.13 8.09 -4.89
C MET A 26 0.01 8.98 -6.14
N ARG A 27 -0.43 10.25 -6.07
CA ARG A 27 -0.23 11.22 -7.15
C ARG A 27 1.24 11.58 -7.36
N GLU A 28 2.02 11.68 -6.29
CA GLU A 28 3.49 11.91 -6.39
C GLU A 28 4.19 10.80 -7.18
N LEU A 29 3.66 9.57 -7.14
CA LEU A 29 4.16 8.42 -7.91
C LEU A 29 3.54 8.29 -9.31
N GLY A 30 2.69 9.24 -9.72
CA GLY A 30 2.00 9.21 -11.00
C GLY A 30 0.97 8.09 -11.13
N LEU A 31 0.42 7.60 -10.01
CA LEU A 31 -0.64 6.59 -10.04
C LEU A 31 -1.98 7.24 -10.43
N GLY A 32 -2.64 6.69 -11.44
CA GLY A 32 -3.97 7.16 -11.87
C GLY A 32 -5.05 6.91 -10.81
N ASP A 33 -6.12 7.70 -10.84
CA ASP A 33 -7.18 7.69 -9.83
C ASP A 33 -7.87 6.31 -9.70
N ASP A 34 -8.04 5.58 -10.81
CA ASP A 34 -8.65 4.25 -10.80
C ASP A 34 -7.80 3.20 -10.08
N ASP A 35 -6.47 3.25 -10.26
CA ASP A 35 -5.54 2.34 -9.58
C ASP A 35 -5.39 2.74 -8.12
N ALA A 36 -5.37 4.05 -7.83
CA ALA A 36 -5.36 4.56 -6.48
C ALA A 36 -6.61 4.09 -5.70
N ALA A 37 -7.78 4.09 -6.33
CA ALA A 37 -9.02 3.58 -5.74
C ALA A 37 -8.97 2.08 -5.44
N ALA A 38 -8.26 1.28 -6.25
CA ALA A 38 -8.07 -0.15 -6.01
C ALA A 38 -7.12 -0.39 -4.82
N VAL A 39 -6.03 0.37 -4.75
CA VAL A 39 -5.06 0.34 -3.63
C VAL A 39 -5.72 0.78 -2.32
N LEU A 40 -6.54 1.85 -2.34
CA LEU A 40 -7.27 2.34 -1.17
C LEU A 40 -8.28 1.33 -0.62
N ARG A 41 -8.99 0.62 -1.51
CA ARG A 41 -9.98 -0.39 -1.13
C ARG A 41 -9.34 -1.68 -0.64
N GLY A 42 -8.03 -1.87 -0.84
CA GLY A 42 -7.36 -3.13 -0.54
C GLY A 42 -7.92 -4.30 -1.37
N ASP A 43 -8.51 -4.00 -2.53
CA ASP A 43 -9.16 -4.98 -3.38
C ASP A 43 -8.10 -5.80 -4.12
N ARG A 44 -7.63 -6.86 -3.47
CA ARG A 44 -6.58 -7.74 -3.97
C ARG A 44 -6.93 -8.28 -5.34
N ASP A 45 -8.15 -8.75 -5.56
CA ASP A 45 -8.53 -9.40 -6.81
C ASP A 45 -8.52 -8.39 -7.97
N THR A 46 -9.02 -7.17 -7.74
CA THR A 46 -8.91 -6.08 -8.72
C THR A 46 -7.45 -5.69 -8.99
N LEU A 47 -6.61 -5.60 -7.95
CA LEU A 47 -5.18 -5.30 -8.11
C LEU A 47 -4.48 -6.38 -8.94
N LEU A 48 -4.75 -7.66 -8.67
CA LEU A 48 -4.20 -8.79 -9.41
C LEU A 48 -4.67 -8.83 -10.86
N ALA A 49 -5.96 -8.60 -11.10
CA ALA A 49 -6.52 -8.53 -12.45
C ALA A 49 -5.90 -7.41 -13.30
N ARG A 50 -5.42 -6.33 -12.65
CA ARG A 50 -4.71 -5.22 -13.29
C ARG A 50 -3.19 -5.42 -13.39
N GLY A 51 -2.68 -6.62 -13.08
CA GLY A 51 -1.26 -6.96 -13.20
C GLY A 51 -0.40 -6.53 -12.00
N ALA A 52 -1.00 -6.32 -10.83
CA ALA A 52 -0.23 -6.16 -9.61
C ALA A 52 0.48 -7.45 -9.23
N HIS A 53 1.72 -7.34 -8.75
CA HIS A 53 2.47 -8.50 -8.29
C HIS A 53 1.87 -9.04 -6.98
N PRO A 54 1.47 -10.33 -6.88
CA PRO A 54 0.78 -10.88 -5.71
C PRO A 54 1.52 -10.66 -4.39
N TYR A 55 2.83 -10.87 -4.40
CA TYR A 55 3.68 -10.62 -3.25
C TYR A 55 3.69 -9.14 -2.80
N LEU A 56 3.69 -8.18 -3.74
CA LEU A 56 3.69 -6.77 -3.40
C LEU A 56 2.34 -6.33 -2.83
N VAL A 57 1.24 -6.87 -3.36
CA VAL A 57 -0.12 -6.62 -2.82
C VAL A 57 -0.19 -7.10 -1.37
N PHE A 58 0.23 -8.34 -1.12
CA PHE A 58 0.26 -8.90 0.24
C PHE A 58 1.15 -8.10 1.19
N MET A 59 2.39 -7.79 0.79
CA MET A 59 3.33 -7.08 1.65
C MET A 59 2.90 -5.63 1.93
N ALA A 60 2.30 -4.95 0.96
CA ALA A 60 1.79 -3.59 1.14
C ALA A 60 0.63 -3.58 2.14
N ASP A 61 -0.34 -4.50 2.02
CA ASP A 61 -1.45 -4.65 2.96
C ASP A 61 -0.94 -4.97 4.37
N LEU A 62 -0.02 -5.92 4.51
CA LEU A 62 0.59 -6.27 5.80
C LEU A 62 1.27 -5.06 6.45
N ARG A 63 2.12 -4.34 5.70
CA ARG A 63 2.84 -3.17 6.22
C ARG A 63 1.90 -2.03 6.61
N LEU A 64 0.80 -1.84 5.87
CA LEU A 64 -0.21 -0.84 6.21
C LEU A 64 -0.99 -1.20 7.49
N ARG A 65 -1.33 -2.48 7.68
CA ARG A 65 -1.98 -2.94 8.92
C ARG A 65 -1.08 -2.75 10.13
N MET A 66 0.19 -3.18 10.03
CA MET A 66 1.19 -3.00 11.10
C MET A 66 1.45 -1.53 11.46
N ALA A 67 1.25 -0.61 10.52
CA ALA A 67 1.45 0.81 10.75
C ALA A 67 0.20 1.53 11.30
N ARG A 68 -1.00 0.99 11.05
CA ARG A 68 -2.28 1.51 11.57
C ARG A 68 -2.57 1.03 12.98
N GLU A 69 -2.28 -0.24 13.24
CA GLU A 69 -2.31 -0.82 14.56
C GLU A 69 -0.86 -1.05 14.94
N PRO A 70 -0.26 -0.21 15.80
CA PRO A 70 0.99 -0.58 16.46
C PRO A 70 0.63 -1.71 17.42
N VAL A 71 0.39 -2.91 16.89
CA VAL A 71 0.27 -4.12 17.67
C VAL A 71 1.62 -4.24 18.35
N THR A 72 1.61 -4.06 19.67
CA THR A 72 2.70 -4.47 20.54
C THR A 72 2.96 -5.94 20.19
N PHE A 73 3.99 -6.20 19.39
CA PHE A 73 4.48 -7.56 19.18
C PHE A 73 5.08 -7.99 20.52
N GLU A 74 4.25 -8.52 21.42
CA GLU A 74 4.72 -9.36 22.51
C GLU A 74 5.29 -10.62 21.86
N TYR A 75 6.62 -10.68 21.79
CA TYR A 75 7.34 -11.93 21.54
C TYR A 75 7.03 -12.87 22.71
N PHE A 76 6.19 -13.88 22.49
CA PHE A 76 6.07 -15.05 23.35
C PHE A 76 7.05 -16.14 22.90
#